data_AF-A0A963VBB5-F1
#
_entry.id   AF-A0A963VBB5-F1
#
_cell.length_a   1.000
_cell.length_b   1.000
_cell.length_c   1.000
_cell.angle_alpha   90.00
_cell.angle_beta   90.00
_cell.angle_gamma   90.00
#
_symmetry.space_group_name_H-M   'P 1'
#
loop_
_entity.id
_entity.type
_entity.pdbx_description
1 polymer ?
#
loop_
_entity_poly.entity_id
_entity_poly.type
_entity_poly.pdbx_seq_one_letter_code
_entity_poly.pdbx_strand_id
1 'polypeptide(L)'
;HSPYTTWHSHNRGTEWDDTEGIRARTHAVLAPVVARAEALGVTLVLENCEDMDPAERVALAASFDTGAVAVSLDTGHAHYAHGATGAPPVDAFVRAAGARLAHVHVQDADGWGDRHWQIGWGNIPWHAVFAALAALPEMPRLILELADVRGAPASARWLEGQGLAR
;
A
#
# COMPACT_ATOMS: atom_id res chain seq x y z
N HIS A 1 3.07 -3.10 -8.54
CA HIS A 1 2.44 -1.80 -8.24
C HIS A 1 1.00 -1.75 -8.74
N SER A 2 0.19 -0.90 -8.11
CA SER A 2 -1.17 -0.56 -8.50
C SER A 2 -1.19 0.07 -9.88
N PRO A 3 -2.17 -0.25 -10.73
CA PRO A 3 -2.35 0.45 -11.99
C PRO A 3 -3.18 1.73 -11.85
N TYR A 4 -3.80 1.97 -10.69
CA TYR A 4 -4.64 3.14 -10.45
C TYR A 4 -3.77 4.36 -10.18
N THR A 5 -4.14 5.48 -10.81
CA THR A 5 -3.42 6.75 -10.68
C THR A 5 -4.38 7.87 -10.36
N THR A 6 -3.81 9.02 -10.02
CA THR A 6 -4.55 10.26 -9.79
C THR A 6 -5.40 10.65 -11.01
N TRP A 7 -4.90 10.43 -12.23
CA TRP A 7 -5.66 10.68 -13.46
C TRP A 7 -6.93 9.83 -13.54
N HIS A 8 -6.81 8.52 -13.30
CA HIS A 8 -7.96 7.62 -13.34
C HIS A 8 -9.01 8.00 -12.28
N SER A 9 -8.55 8.34 -11.08
CA SER A 9 -9.41 8.74 -9.97
C SER A 9 -10.21 10.02 -10.29
N HIS A 10 -9.59 11.04 -10.86
CA HIS A 10 -10.26 12.28 -11.24
C HIS A 10 -11.21 12.15 -12.45
N ASN A 11 -11.07 11.10 -13.26
CA ASN A 11 -11.93 10.86 -14.42
C ASN A 11 -13.04 9.84 -14.15
N ARG A 12 -13.21 9.39 -12.91
CA ARG A 12 -14.28 8.46 -12.51
C ARG A 12 -15.66 8.98 -12.92
N GLY A 13 -16.46 8.13 -13.57
CA GLY A 13 -17.80 8.45 -14.03
C GLY A 13 -17.87 9.36 -15.27
N THR A 14 -16.73 9.65 -15.91
CA THR A 14 -16.67 10.43 -17.16
C THR A 14 -16.50 9.51 -18.38
N GLU A 15 -16.49 10.08 -19.59
CA GLU A 15 -16.18 9.35 -20.83
C GLU A 15 -14.74 8.81 -20.89
N TRP A 16 -13.86 9.27 -19.99
CA TRP A 16 -12.48 8.82 -19.84
C TRP A 16 -12.30 7.81 -18.70
N ASP A 17 -13.39 7.35 -18.06
CA ASP A 17 -13.34 6.29 -17.04
C ASP A 17 -13.01 4.94 -17.71
N ASP A 18 -11.79 4.45 -17.47
CA ASP A 18 -11.29 3.19 -18.04
C ASP A 18 -11.10 2.08 -16.98
N THR A 19 -11.94 2.08 -15.95
CA THR A 19 -11.82 1.12 -14.84
C THR A 19 -11.81 -0.33 -15.27
N GLU A 20 -12.76 -0.70 -16.12
CA GLU A 20 -12.86 -2.06 -16.63
C GLU A 20 -11.69 -2.39 -17.57
N GLY A 21 -11.20 -1.43 -18.35
CA GLY A 21 -10.06 -1.64 -19.23
C GLY A 21 -8.75 -1.80 -18.44
N ILE A 22 -8.54 -1.01 -17.38
CA ILE A 22 -7.43 -1.20 -16.44
C ILE A 22 -7.46 -2.62 -15.88
N ARG A 23 -8.60 -3.04 -15.32
CA ARG A 23 -8.76 -4.39 -14.78
C ARG A 23 -8.48 -5.45 -15.83
N ALA A 24 -9.07 -5.34 -17.02
CA ALA A 24 -8.89 -6.32 -18.10
C ALA A 24 -7.42 -6.43 -18.55
N ARG A 25 -6.72 -5.30 -18.71
CA ARG A 25 -5.30 -5.30 -19.09
C ARG A 25 -4.41 -5.84 -17.99
N THR A 26 -4.69 -5.51 -16.72
CA THR A 26 -3.94 -6.07 -15.59
C THR A 26 -4.09 -7.59 -15.53
N HIS A 27 -5.31 -8.11 -15.71
CA HIS A 27 -5.56 -9.55 -15.81
C HIS A 27 -4.81 -10.18 -16.99
N ALA A 28 -4.91 -9.61 -18.18
CA ALA A 28 -4.24 -10.14 -19.36
C ALA A 28 -2.71 -10.23 -19.20
N VAL A 29 -2.10 -9.22 -18.57
CA VAL A 29 -0.65 -9.18 -18.32
C VAL A 29 -0.24 -10.12 -17.19
N LEU A 30 -0.98 -10.14 -16.08
CA LEU A 30 -0.56 -10.86 -14.88
C LEU A 30 -1.04 -12.32 -14.82
N ALA A 31 -2.07 -12.74 -15.58
CA ALA A 31 -2.58 -14.10 -15.57
C ALA A 31 -1.49 -15.20 -15.63
N PRO A 32 -0.53 -15.18 -16.59
CA PRO A 32 0.53 -16.20 -16.61
C PRO A 32 1.47 -16.14 -15.38
N VAL A 33 1.67 -14.96 -14.81
CA VAL A 33 2.51 -14.75 -13.61
C VAL A 33 1.79 -15.27 -12.37
N VAL A 34 0.49 -15.01 -12.24
CA VAL A 34 -0.37 -15.50 -11.14
C VAL A 34 -0.40 -17.02 -11.15
N ALA A 35 -0.64 -17.65 -12.31
CA ALA A 35 -0.62 -19.11 -12.44
C ALA A 35 0.74 -19.71 -12.03
N ARG A 36 1.85 -19.03 -12.36
CA ARG A 36 3.18 -19.44 -11.93
C ARG A 36 3.39 -19.28 -10.42
N ALA A 37 2.89 -18.19 -9.84
CA ALA A 37 2.96 -17.95 -8.40
C ALA A 37 2.19 -19.02 -7.61
N GLU A 38 0.98 -19.37 -8.06
CA GLU A 38 0.19 -20.49 -7.49
C GLU A 38 0.97 -21.80 -7.52
N ALA A 39 1.54 -22.17 -8.67
CA ALA A 39 2.32 -23.40 -8.82
C ALA A 39 3.57 -23.45 -7.92
N LEU A 40 4.07 -22.29 -7.49
CA LEU A 40 5.24 -22.16 -6.61
C LEU A 40 4.86 -21.92 -5.13
N GLY A 41 3.57 -21.76 -4.81
CA GLY A 41 3.14 -21.36 -3.46
C GLY A 41 3.61 -19.94 -3.07
N VAL A 42 3.82 -19.06 -4.05
CA VAL A 42 4.24 -17.68 -3.85
C VAL A 42 3.01 -16.76 -3.90
N THR A 43 2.98 -15.76 -3.02
CA THR A 43 1.96 -14.70 -3.06
C THR A 43 2.53 -13.46 -3.73
N LEU A 44 1.84 -12.97 -4.76
CA LEU A 44 2.10 -11.68 -5.39
C LEU A 44 1.35 -10.59 -4.63
N VAL A 45 1.97 -9.42 -4.46
CA VAL A 45 1.37 -8.27 -3.81
C VAL A 45 1.28 -7.09 -4.77
N LEU A 46 0.11 -6.48 -4.86
CA LEU A 46 -0.06 -5.20 -5.55
C LEU A 46 0.16 -4.08 -4.55
N GLU A 47 1.12 -3.20 -4.77
CA GLU A 47 1.47 -2.06 -3.90
C GLU A 47 0.74 -0.77 -4.32
N ASN A 48 0.22 0.05 -3.39
CA ASN A 48 -0.29 1.38 -3.76
C ASN A 48 0.86 2.30 -4.20
N CYS A 49 0.57 3.20 -5.14
CA CYS A 49 1.49 4.25 -5.57
C CYS A 49 0.80 5.62 -5.61
N GLU A 50 -0.20 5.76 -6.49
CA GLU A 50 -0.96 6.99 -6.71
C GLU A 50 -2.46 6.83 -6.38
N ASP A 51 -2.82 5.69 -5.79
CA ASP A 51 -4.19 5.31 -5.46
C ASP A 51 -4.87 6.38 -4.60
N MET A 52 -6.02 6.90 -5.07
CA MET A 52 -6.85 7.81 -4.25
C MET A 52 -7.95 7.07 -3.50
N ASP A 53 -8.51 6.00 -4.08
CA ASP A 53 -9.43 5.11 -3.38
C ASP A 53 -8.69 3.82 -2.97
N PRO A 54 -8.45 3.60 -1.67
CA PRO A 54 -7.78 2.40 -1.18
C PRO A 54 -8.47 1.08 -1.57
N ALA A 55 -9.78 1.10 -1.84
CA ALA A 55 -10.55 -0.11 -2.14
C ALA A 55 -10.32 -0.64 -3.56
N GLU A 56 -9.94 0.21 -4.52
CA GLU A 56 -9.83 -0.18 -5.94
C GLU A 56 -8.79 -1.29 -6.15
N ARG A 57 -7.59 -1.09 -5.60
CA ARG A 57 -6.51 -2.08 -5.68
C ARG A 57 -6.82 -3.36 -4.94
N VAL A 58 -7.54 -3.27 -3.82
CA VAL A 58 -7.99 -4.44 -3.05
C VAL A 58 -9.01 -5.24 -3.86
N ALA A 59 -9.96 -4.57 -4.51
CA ALA A 59 -10.94 -5.20 -5.40
C ALA A 59 -10.26 -5.82 -6.62
N LEU A 60 -9.26 -5.15 -7.21
CA LEU A 60 -8.47 -5.68 -8.32
C LEU A 60 -7.73 -6.95 -7.93
N ALA A 61 -7.03 -6.96 -6.79
CA ALA A 61 -6.37 -8.14 -6.25
C ALA A 61 -7.37 -9.29 -6.01
N ALA A 62 -8.52 -8.99 -5.39
CA ALA A 62 -9.57 -9.98 -5.13
C ALA A 62 -10.13 -10.57 -6.43
N SER A 63 -10.15 -9.79 -7.52
CA SER A 63 -10.75 -10.19 -8.78
C SER A 63 -9.99 -11.26 -9.55
N PHE A 64 -8.76 -11.61 -9.13
CA PHE A 64 -8.03 -12.80 -9.60
C PHE A 64 -8.59 -14.12 -9.01
N ASP A 65 -9.45 -14.03 -7.99
CA ASP A 65 -10.14 -15.18 -7.37
C ASP A 65 -9.19 -16.30 -6.92
N THR A 66 -8.05 -15.91 -6.36
CA THR A 66 -7.02 -16.82 -5.84
C THR A 66 -6.36 -16.26 -4.58
N GLY A 67 -5.82 -17.16 -3.75
CA GLY A 67 -4.97 -16.80 -2.61
C GLY A 67 -3.56 -16.33 -3.02
N ALA A 68 -3.15 -16.50 -4.29
CA ALA A 68 -1.84 -16.10 -4.76
C ALA A 68 -1.71 -14.60 -5.07
N VAL A 69 -2.79 -13.82 -4.93
CA VAL A 69 -2.76 -12.36 -5.12
C VAL A 69 -3.32 -11.64 -3.88
N ALA A 70 -2.47 -10.79 -3.32
CA ALA A 70 -2.73 -9.99 -2.13
C ALA A 70 -2.33 -8.53 -2.40
N VAL A 71 -2.34 -7.71 -1.36
CA VAL A 71 -1.96 -6.30 -1.43
C VAL A 71 -0.81 -5.98 -0.48
N SER A 72 0.07 -5.07 -0.90
CA SER A 72 1.04 -4.41 -0.03
C SER A 72 0.68 -2.94 0.16
N LEU A 73 1.09 -2.36 1.27
CA LEU A 73 0.95 -0.92 1.53
C LEU A 73 2.33 -0.27 1.56
N ASP A 74 2.56 0.80 0.81
CA ASP A 74 3.62 1.75 1.12
C ASP A 74 3.03 2.97 1.83
N THR A 75 3.55 3.25 3.03
CA THR A 75 3.05 4.33 3.88
C THR A 75 3.37 5.72 3.33
N GLY A 76 4.50 5.89 2.64
CA GLY A 76 4.89 7.14 2.01
C GLY A 76 4.06 7.46 0.78
N HIS A 77 3.82 6.47 -0.10
CA HIS A 77 2.91 6.60 -1.23
C HIS A 77 1.50 6.98 -0.78
N ALA A 78 0.95 6.29 0.22
CA ALA A 78 -0.37 6.60 0.76
C ALA A 78 -0.43 8.01 1.38
N HIS A 79 0.63 8.43 2.07
CA HIS A 79 0.68 9.75 2.69
C HIS A 79 0.86 10.88 1.68
N TYR A 80 1.67 10.65 0.64
CA TYR A 80 1.78 11.52 -0.53
C TYR A 80 0.42 11.69 -1.21
N ALA A 81 -0.29 10.59 -1.50
CA ALA A 81 -1.62 10.67 -2.08
C ALA A 81 -2.60 11.42 -1.16
N HIS A 82 -2.50 11.22 0.17
CA HIS A 82 -3.33 11.95 1.13
C HIS A 82 -3.13 13.47 1.04
N GLY A 83 -1.90 13.94 1.10
CA GLY A 83 -1.59 15.38 1.11
C GLY A 83 -1.70 16.04 -0.26
N ALA A 84 -1.19 15.41 -1.31
CA ALA A 84 -1.09 16.01 -2.64
C ALA A 84 -2.36 15.86 -3.49
N THR A 85 -3.12 14.78 -3.30
CA THR A 85 -4.25 14.44 -4.19
C THR A 85 -5.57 14.26 -3.45
N GLY A 86 -5.57 14.31 -2.12
CA GLY A 86 -6.79 14.24 -1.30
C GLY A 86 -7.28 12.82 -1.05
N ALA A 87 -6.42 11.81 -1.21
CA ALA A 87 -6.73 10.44 -0.80
C ALA A 87 -7.01 10.36 0.72
N PRO A 88 -7.64 9.29 1.23
CA PRO A 88 -7.73 9.02 2.66
C PRO A 88 -6.36 8.90 3.35
N PRO A 89 -6.28 9.04 4.70
CA PRO A 89 -5.01 8.87 5.42
C PRO A 89 -4.50 7.43 5.38
N VAL A 90 -3.22 7.23 5.71
CA VAL A 90 -2.52 5.93 5.64
C VAL A 90 -3.25 4.80 6.38
N ASP A 91 -3.86 5.07 7.53
CA ASP A 91 -4.58 4.05 8.30
C ASP A 91 -5.87 3.57 7.61
N ALA A 92 -6.49 4.39 6.75
CA ALA A 92 -7.61 3.97 5.93
C ALA A 92 -7.19 2.94 4.88
N PHE A 93 -5.97 3.03 4.32
CA PHE A 93 -5.42 2.02 3.43
C PHE A 93 -5.20 0.68 4.14
N VAL A 94 -4.72 0.70 5.39
CA VAL A 94 -4.58 -0.50 6.21
C VAL A 94 -5.95 -1.18 6.39
N ARG A 95 -6.98 -0.39 6.74
CA ARG A 95 -8.34 -0.89 6.96
C ARG A 95 -8.98 -1.46 5.70
N ALA A 96 -8.82 -0.77 4.57
CA ALA A 96 -9.35 -1.23 3.29
C ALA A 96 -8.70 -2.54 2.83
N ALA A 97 -7.39 -2.69 3.04
CA ALA A 97 -6.67 -3.91 2.70
C ALA A 97 -7.09 -5.11 3.56
N GLY A 98 -7.34 -4.90 4.85
CA GLY A 98 -7.88 -5.92 5.75
C GLY A 98 -7.05 -7.21 5.73
N ALA A 99 -7.72 -8.36 5.63
CA ALA A 99 -7.08 -9.68 5.58
C ALA A 99 -6.21 -9.92 4.34
N ARG A 100 -6.29 -9.07 3.31
CA ARG A 100 -5.44 -9.17 2.10
C ARG A 100 -4.13 -8.41 2.24
N LEU A 101 -3.91 -7.67 3.32
CA LEU A 101 -2.65 -6.96 3.54
C LEU A 101 -1.55 -7.94 3.92
N ALA A 102 -0.66 -8.25 2.98
CA ALA A 102 0.44 -9.19 3.22
C ALA A 102 1.70 -8.49 3.72
N HIS A 103 2.08 -7.36 3.09
CA HIS A 103 3.29 -6.60 3.41
C HIS A 103 2.99 -5.11 3.58
N VAL A 104 3.82 -4.43 4.38
CA VAL A 104 3.83 -2.97 4.49
C VAL A 104 5.27 -2.47 4.36
N HIS A 105 5.52 -1.63 3.37
CA HIS A 105 6.72 -0.81 3.29
C HIS A 105 6.53 0.40 4.20
N VAL A 106 7.43 0.53 5.16
CA VAL A 106 7.39 1.51 6.23
C VAL A 106 8.46 2.54 5.94
N GLN A 107 8.00 3.71 5.53
CA GLN A 107 8.79 4.92 5.33
C GLN A 107 8.02 6.13 5.84
N ASP A 108 8.73 7.19 6.24
CA ASP A 108 8.09 8.46 6.59
C ASP A 108 8.11 9.45 5.42
N ALA A 109 7.14 10.36 5.41
CA ALA A 109 6.96 11.34 4.34
C ALA A 109 6.29 12.62 4.85
N ASP A 110 6.30 13.66 4.01
CA ASP A 110 5.73 14.99 4.31
C ASP A 110 4.31 15.20 3.75
N GLY A 111 3.81 14.23 2.98
CA GLY A 111 2.51 14.26 2.31
C GLY A 111 2.53 14.89 0.92
N TRP A 112 3.71 15.30 0.42
CA TRP A 112 3.85 15.97 -0.89
C TRP A 112 4.65 15.19 -1.90
N GLY A 113 5.41 14.20 -1.45
CA GLY A 113 6.09 13.28 -2.33
C GLY A 113 6.51 12.02 -1.60
N ASP A 114 6.92 11.05 -2.40
CA ASP A 114 7.58 9.86 -1.91
C ASP A 114 9.00 10.22 -1.44
N ARG A 115 9.25 10.12 -0.12
CA ARG A 115 10.46 10.65 0.51
C ARG A 115 11.42 9.57 0.96
N HIS A 116 10.91 8.39 1.29
CA HIS A 116 11.67 7.31 1.90
C HIS A 116 12.48 7.76 3.13
N TRP A 117 11.91 8.65 3.96
CA TRP A 117 12.61 9.17 5.13
C TRP A 117 12.62 8.18 6.29
N GLN A 118 13.60 8.37 7.18
CA GLN A 118 13.64 7.70 8.48
C GLN A 118 12.36 7.99 9.26
N ILE A 119 11.92 7.01 10.04
CA ILE A 119 10.69 7.12 10.82
C ILE A 119 10.86 8.18 11.91
N GLY A 120 9.89 9.10 11.98
CA GLY A 120 9.87 10.27 12.86
C GLY A 120 10.38 11.56 12.21
N TRP A 121 10.79 11.54 10.94
CA TRP A 121 11.22 12.74 10.21
C TRP A 121 10.08 13.40 9.42
N GLY A 122 9.04 12.63 9.13
CA GLY A 122 7.86 13.12 8.43
C GLY A 122 6.73 13.45 9.41
N ASN A 123 5.50 13.39 8.90
CA ASN A 123 4.28 13.69 9.64
C ASN A 123 3.19 12.64 9.45
N ILE A 124 3.57 11.39 9.13
CA ILE A 124 2.62 10.27 9.13
C ILE A 124 2.12 10.03 10.57
N PRO A 125 0.79 9.89 10.79
CA PRO A 125 0.23 9.64 12.11
C PRO A 125 0.44 8.17 12.54
N TRP A 126 1.68 7.81 12.89
CA TRP A 126 2.11 6.43 13.17
C TRP A 126 1.26 5.70 14.21
N HIS A 127 0.78 6.38 15.26
CA HIS A 127 -0.12 5.75 16.23
C HIS A 127 -1.43 5.26 15.60
N ALA A 128 -2.02 6.02 14.67
CA ALA A 128 -3.24 5.61 13.96
C ALA A 128 -2.96 4.42 13.02
N VAL A 129 -1.83 4.46 12.31
CA VAL A 129 -1.38 3.38 11.42
C VAL A 129 -1.20 2.08 12.19
N PHE A 130 -0.43 2.09 13.28
CA PHE A 130 -0.19 0.89 14.09
C PHE A 130 -1.44 0.41 14.82
N ALA A 131 -2.35 1.30 15.24
CA ALA A 131 -3.64 0.91 15.77
C ALA A 131 -4.51 0.20 14.72
N ALA A 132 -4.46 0.63 13.46
CA ALA A 132 -5.14 -0.07 12.35
C ALA A 132 -4.50 -1.44 12.07
N LEU A 133 -3.15 -1.51 12.05
CA LEU A 133 -2.43 -2.77 11.84
C LEU A 133 -2.71 -3.79 12.94
N ALA A 134 -2.75 -3.35 14.21
CA ALA A 134 -3.05 -4.21 15.35
C ALA A 134 -4.50 -4.75 15.36
N ALA A 135 -5.41 -4.10 14.64
CA ALA A 135 -6.80 -4.53 14.50
C ALA A 135 -7.01 -5.54 13.34
N LEU A 136 -5.97 -5.81 12.54
CA LEU A 136 -6.05 -6.80 11.46
C LEU A 136 -6.10 -8.22 12.03
N PRO A 137 -6.72 -9.17 11.30
CA PRO A 137 -6.75 -10.57 11.72
C PRO A 137 -5.37 -11.22 11.75
N GLU A 138 -4.43 -10.72 10.93
CA GLU A 138 -3.03 -11.13 10.92
C GLU A 138 -2.15 -9.89 10.75
N MET A 139 -1.02 -9.86 11.45
CA MET A 139 -0.04 -8.79 11.33
C MET A 139 0.77 -8.96 10.03
N PRO A 140 0.73 -8.02 9.08
CA PRO A 140 1.54 -8.10 7.87
C PRO A 140 3.03 -8.01 8.19
N ARG A 141 3.88 -8.44 7.25
CA ARG A 141 5.32 -8.16 7.37
C ARG A 141 5.56 -6.67 7.19
N LEU A 142 6.22 -6.05 8.16
CA LEU A 142 6.65 -4.66 8.09
C LEU A 142 8.11 -4.60 7.63
N ILE A 143 8.39 -3.81 6.59
CA ILE A 143 9.71 -3.69 5.96
C ILE A 143 10.08 -2.21 5.96
N LEU A 144 11.17 -1.82 6.61
CA LEU A 144 11.67 -0.44 6.54
C LEU A 144 12.24 -0.19 5.14
N GLU A 145 11.68 0.77 4.41
CA GLU A 145 12.10 1.10 3.05
C GLU A 145 12.60 2.55 2.97
N LEU A 146 13.89 2.74 3.28
CA LEU A 146 14.48 4.07 3.45
C LEU A 146 15.45 4.38 2.31
N ALA A 147 15.52 5.66 1.92
CA ALA A 147 16.48 6.13 0.91
C ALA A 147 17.93 5.86 1.34
N ASP A 148 18.20 5.99 2.64
CA ASP A 148 19.43 5.52 3.27
C ASP A 148 19.13 4.40 4.27
N VAL A 149 19.41 3.16 3.86
CA VAL A 149 19.20 1.95 4.64
C VAL A 149 19.93 1.96 6.00
N ARG A 150 21.00 2.76 6.14
CA ARG A 150 21.71 2.93 7.42
C ARG A 150 20.84 3.59 8.50
N GLY A 151 19.74 4.24 8.11
CA GLY A 151 18.73 4.81 8.98
C GLY A 151 17.78 3.78 9.63
N ALA A 152 17.79 2.53 9.19
CA ALA A 152 16.84 1.52 9.68
C ALA A 152 16.95 1.27 11.20
N PRO A 153 18.14 1.14 11.82
CA PRO A 153 18.24 0.99 13.26
C PRO A 153 17.71 2.19 14.05
N ALA A 154 17.87 3.41 13.53
CA ALA A 154 17.34 4.61 14.18
C ALA A 154 15.81 4.66 14.11
N SER A 155 15.26 4.29 12.95
CA SER A 155 13.82 4.18 12.73
C SER A 155 13.15 3.15 13.64
N ALA A 156 13.75 1.96 13.77
CA ALA A 156 13.28 0.92 14.67
C ALA A 156 13.26 1.41 16.13
N ARG A 157 14.37 2.02 16.60
CA ARG A 157 14.43 2.61 17.96
C ARG A 157 13.41 3.72 18.17
N TRP A 158 13.13 4.53 17.14
CA TRP A 158 12.11 5.55 17.25
C TRP A 158 10.73 4.93 17.46
N LEU A 159 10.37 3.90 16.66
CA LEU A 159 9.12 3.16 16.81
C LEU A 159 9.00 2.48 18.19
N GLU A 160 10.07 1.86 18.68
CA GLU A 160 10.15 1.31 20.04
C GLU A 160 9.95 2.40 21.11
N GLY A 161 10.61 3.55 20.95
CA GLY A 161 10.49 4.70 21.85
C GLY A 161 9.08 5.31 21.88
N GLN A 162 8.29 5.14 20.81
CA GLN A 162 6.86 5.49 20.77
C GLN A 162 5.94 4.38 21.29
N GLY A 163 6.48 3.21 21.67
CA GLY A 163 5.70 2.04 22.09
C GLY A 163 4.95 1.35 20.93
N LEU A 164 5.40 1.53 19.69
CA LEU A 164 4.77 0.99 18.48
C LEU A 164 5.41 -0.32 17.99
N ALA A 165 6.68 -0.56 18.35
CA ALA A 165 7.43 -1.76 17.99
C ALA A 165 8.16 -2.35 19.21
N ARG A 166 8.60 -3.61 19.10
CA ARG A 166 9.33 -4.36 20.12
C ARG A 166 10.32 -5.33 19.50
#